data_AF-A0A967BJM8-F1
#
_entry.id   AF-A0A967BJM8-F1
#
_cell.length_a   1.000
_cell.length_b   1.000
_cell.length_c   1.000
_cell.angle_alpha   90.00
_cell.angle_beta   90.00
_cell.angle_gamma   90.00
#
_symmetry.space_group_name_H-M   'P 1'
#
loop_
_entity.id
_entity.type
_entity.pdbx_description
1 polymer ?
#
loop_
_entity_poly.entity_id
_entity_poly.type
_entity_poly.pdbx_seq_one_letter_code
_entity_poly.pdbx_strand_id
1 'polypeptide(L)'
;MAHHTNHSAYNKLVERLNRYPQGAPPSELLTKILKILFSDQEAGLVSLMPIKPFTAQKASRIWKMDIVNTKKILDKLAQRALLVDIEQNGNTTYTLPPPMAGFFEFSMMRVRDDIDQKVLSELFYQYLNIEDDFVKALFTEGNTQLGRTFIHEPVLTEDNALHVLDYERATNVIETAQHMG
;
A
#
# COMPACT_ATOMS: atom_id res chain seq x y z
N MET A 1 -24.42 21.78 -11.58
CA MET A 1 -24.03 20.43 -12.08
C MET A 1 -22.50 20.33 -12.13
N ALA A 2 -21.81 20.25 -10.98
CA ALA A 2 -20.34 20.21 -10.92
C ALA A 2 -19.79 19.44 -9.69
N HIS A 3 -20.53 18.45 -9.16
CA HIS A 3 -20.14 17.75 -7.92
C HIS A 3 -20.18 16.22 -7.98
N HIS A 4 -20.40 15.58 -9.13
CA HIS A 4 -20.53 14.10 -9.22
C HIS A 4 -19.40 13.36 -9.96
N THR A 5 -18.41 14.05 -10.52
CA THR A 5 -17.32 13.40 -11.28
C THR A 5 -16.07 13.06 -10.43
N ASN A 6 -15.86 13.71 -9.29
CA ASN A 6 -14.58 13.63 -8.54
C ASN A 6 -14.40 12.42 -7.63
N HIS A 7 -15.44 11.67 -7.29
CA HIS A 7 -15.26 10.42 -6.53
C HIS A 7 -14.74 9.26 -7.39
N SER A 8 -14.97 9.27 -8.71
CA SER A 8 -14.68 8.09 -9.53
C SER A 8 -13.18 7.78 -9.68
N ALA A 9 -12.31 8.80 -9.74
CA ALA A 9 -10.87 8.60 -9.94
C ALA A 9 -10.20 8.01 -8.69
N TYR A 10 -10.48 8.59 -7.51
CA TYR A 10 -9.95 8.08 -6.25
C TYR A 10 -10.52 6.71 -5.89
N ASN A 11 -11.82 6.46 -6.14
CA ASN A 11 -12.39 5.13 -5.92
C ASN A 11 -11.69 4.07 -6.78
N LYS A 12 -11.44 4.35 -8.06
CA LYS A 12 -10.68 3.45 -8.94
C LYS A 12 -9.23 3.27 -8.48
N LEU A 13 -8.61 4.32 -7.95
CA LEU A 13 -7.27 4.23 -7.39
C LEU A 13 -7.24 3.35 -6.13
N VAL A 14 -8.23 3.49 -5.25
CA VAL A 14 -8.41 2.62 -4.07
C VAL A 14 -8.66 1.18 -4.49
N GLU A 15 -9.51 0.93 -5.50
CA GLU A 15 -9.69 -0.41 -6.07
C GLU A 15 -8.39 -0.98 -6.64
N ARG A 16 -7.55 -0.13 -7.26
CA ARG A 16 -6.24 -0.54 -7.78
C ARG A 16 -5.27 -0.90 -6.65
N LEU A 17 -5.20 -0.07 -5.60
CA LEU A 17 -4.37 -0.30 -4.41
C LEU A 17 -4.79 -1.59 -3.68
N ASN A 18 -6.08 -1.87 -3.64
CA ASN A 18 -6.63 -3.09 -3.04
C ASN A 18 -6.38 -4.37 -3.86
N ARG A 19 -5.61 -4.28 -4.97
CA ARG A 19 -5.03 -5.48 -5.60
C ARG A 19 -3.76 -5.96 -4.90
N TYR A 20 -3.14 -5.13 -4.04
CA TYR A 20 -2.08 -5.62 -3.15
C TYR A 20 -2.68 -6.48 -2.04
N PRO A 21 -2.01 -7.57 -1.63
CA PRO A 21 -2.50 -8.43 -0.56
C PRO A 21 -2.76 -7.69 0.77
N GLN A 22 -1.96 -6.65 1.05
CA GLN A 22 -2.12 -5.81 2.25
C GLN A 22 -3.44 -5.03 2.25
N GLY A 23 -3.93 -4.66 1.06
CA GLY A 23 -5.07 -3.77 0.92
C GLY A 23 -4.89 -2.39 1.56
N ALA A 24 -5.93 -1.59 1.43
CA ALA A 24 -6.12 -0.33 2.13
C ALA A 24 -7.65 -0.13 2.24
N PRO A 25 -8.25 -0.43 3.41
CA PRO A 25 -9.69 -0.30 3.63
C PRO A 25 -10.23 1.05 3.10
N PRO A 26 -11.21 1.04 2.18
CA PRO A 26 -11.78 2.26 1.63
C PRO A 26 -12.43 3.11 2.73
N SER A 27 -12.06 4.38 2.83
CA SER A 27 -12.69 5.33 3.74
C SER A 27 -12.60 6.75 3.21
N GLU A 28 -13.36 7.66 3.83
CA GLU A 28 -13.22 9.09 3.54
C GLU A 28 -11.80 9.61 3.90
N LEU A 29 -11.18 9.06 4.95
CA LEU A 29 -9.81 9.41 5.35
C LEU A 29 -8.80 9.01 4.28
N LEU A 30 -8.87 7.77 3.76
CA LEU A 30 -8.02 7.34 2.65
C LEU A 30 -8.22 8.22 1.42
N THR A 31 -9.46 8.61 1.13
CA THR A 31 -9.76 9.51 0.02
C THR A 31 -9.13 10.90 0.22
N LYS A 32 -9.19 11.46 1.44
CA LYS A 32 -8.55 12.75 1.79
C LYS A 32 -7.02 12.68 1.65
N ILE A 33 -6.42 11.59 2.13
CA ILE A 33 -4.98 11.30 1.96
C ILE A 33 -4.60 11.32 0.48
N LEU A 34 -5.32 10.56 -0.36
CA LEU A 34 -5.00 10.43 -1.78
C LEU A 34 -5.16 11.76 -2.53
N LYS A 35 -6.09 12.62 -2.12
CA LYS A 35 -6.27 13.98 -2.67
C LYS A 35 -5.13 14.95 -2.35
N ILE A 36 -4.39 14.71 -1.26
CA ILE A 36 -3.18 15.49 -0.95
C ILE A 36 -2.03 15.04 -1.86
N LEU A 37 -1.93 13.73 -2.11
CA LEU A 37 -0.81 13.13 -2.83
C LEU A 37 -0.95 13.23 -4.36
N PHE A 38 -2.17 13.06 -4.88
CA PHE A 38 -2.47 13.00 -6.31
C PHE A 38 -3.42 14.11 -6.71
N SER A 39 -3.20 14.65 -7.91
CA SER A 39 -4.28 15.33 -8.62
C SER A 39 -5.31 14.34 -9.16
N ASP A 40 -6.53 14.80 -9.47
CA ASP A 40 -7.60 13.96 -10.04
C ASP A 40 -7.15 13.23 -11.32
N GLN A 41 -6.37 13.92 -12.17
CA GLN A 41 -5.80 13.35 -13.39
C GLN A 41 -4.80 12.24 -13.06
N GLU A 42 -3.87 12.48 -12.13
CA GLU A 42 -2.87 11.49 -11.75
C GLU A 42 -3.50 10.26 -11.09
N ALA A 43 -4.49 10.46 -10.21
CA ALA A 43 -5.24 9.36 -9.61
C ALA A 43 -5.93 8.50 -10.70
N GLY A 44 -6.55 9.15 -11.69
CA GLY A 44 -7.13 8.48 -12.85
C GLY A 44 -6.10 7.66 -13.64
N LEU A 45 -4.94 8.23 -13.94
CA LEU A 45 -3.86 7.57 -14.67
C LEU A 45 -3.28 6.37 -13.92
N VAL A 46 -2.97 6.56 -12.63
CA VAL A 46 -2.37 5.52 -11.77
C VAL A 46 -3.35 4.37 -11.51
N SER A 47 -4.65 4.65 -11.40
CA SER A 47 -5.69 3.62 -11.25
C SER A 47 -5.73 2.60 -12.41
N LEU A 48 -5.18 2.96 -13.57
CA LEU A 48 -5.08 2.09 -14.75
C LEU A 48 -3.80 1.26 -14.77
N MET A 49 -2.78 1.62 -13.99
CA MET A 49 -1.44 1.02 -14.06
C MET A 49 -1.37 -0.36 -13.41
N PRO A 50 -0.56 -1.30 -13.93
CA PRO A 50 -0.30 -2.58 -13.28
C PRO A 50 0.28 -2.38 -11.87
N ILE A 51 -0.06 -3.29 -10.94
CA ILE A 51 0.58 -3.36 -9.61
C ILE A 51 1.94 -4.10 -9.64
N LYS A 52 2.25 -4.77 -10.75
CA LYS A 52 3.57 -5.34 -11.04
C LYS A 52 4.43 -4.30 -11.76
N PRO A 53 5.77 -4.37 -11.69
CA PRO A 53 6.64 -3.47 -12.43
C PRO A 53 6.28 -3.40 -13.92
N PHE A 54 6.25 -2.19 -14.47
CA PHE A 54 5.89 -1.91 -15.86
C PHE A 54 6.81 -0.85 -16.48
N THR A 55 6.90 -0.84 -17.80
CA THR A 55 7.74 0.14 -18.53
C THR A 55 6.93 1.38 -18.94
N ALA A 56 7.64 2.47 -19.25
CA ALA A 56 7.01 3.66 -19.83
C ALA A 56 6.26 3.34 -21.14
N GLN A 57 6.73 2.38 -21.95
CA GLN A 57 6.05 1.95 -23.17
C GLN A 57 4.72 1.26 -22.86
N LYS A 58 4.66 0.46 -21.79
CA LYS A 58 3.40 -0.16 -21.35
C LYS A 58 2.41 0.90 -20.87
N ALA A 59 2.87 1.85 -20.06
CA ALA A 59 2.04 2.96 -19.58
C ALA A 59 1.52 3.80 -20.75
N SER A 60 2.38 4.13 -21.72
CA SER A 60 2.03 4.95 -22.90
C SER A 60 0.91 4.32 -23.71
N ARG A 61 0.95 2.99 -23.91
CA ARG A 61 -0.13 2.25 -24.58
C ARG A 61 -1.45 2.25 -23.79
N ILE A 62 -1.39 2.14 -22.46
CA ILE A 62 -2.59 2.16 -21.60
C ILE A 62 -3.21 3.56 -21.56
N TRP A 63 -2.38 4.59 -21.39
CA TRP A 63 -2.81 5.99 -21.32
C TRP A 63 -3.13 6.59 -22.68
N LYS A 64 -2.72 5.91 -23.78
CA LYS A 64 -2.85 6.41 -25.16
C LYS A 64 -2.18 7.78 -25.33
N MET A 65 -1.00 7.92 -24.74
CA MET A 65 -0.17 9.13 -24.76
C MET A 65 1.16 8.83 -25.42
N ASP A 66 1.84 9.84 -25.96
CA ASP A 66 3.20 9.66 -26.45
C ASP A 66 4.16 9.29 -25.31
N ILE A 67 5.26 8.63 -25.68
CA ILE A 67 6.22 8.08 -24.72
C ILE A 67 6.94 9.17 -23.92
N VAL A 68 7.17 10.35 -24.51
CA VAL A 68 7.90 11.45 -23.88
C VAL A 68 7.07 12.05 -22.75
N ASN A 69 5.80 12.36 -23.02
CA ASN A 69 4.89 12.88 -22.00
C ASN A 69 4.54 11.82 -20.96
N THR A 70 4.40 10.55 -21.36
CA THR A 70 4.19 9.45 -20.42
C THR A 70 5.35 9.33 -19.43
N LYS A 71 6.59 9.34 -19.93
CA LYS A 71 7.78 9.27 -19.08
C LYS A 71 7.86 10.46 -18.13
N LYS A 72 7.59 11.69 -18.60
CA LYS A 72 7.55 12.88 -17.74
C LYS A 72 6.57 12.75 -16.56
N ILE A 73 5.38 12.19 -16.80
CA ILE A 73 4.39 11.96 -15.74
C ILE A 73 4.90 10.91 -14.75
N LEU A 74 5.41 9.78 -15.26
CA LEU A 74 5.95 8.71 -14.41
C LEU A 74 7.13 9.20 -13.55
N ASP A 75 8.06 9.93 -14.14
CA ASP A 75 9.23 10.48 -13.45
C ASP A 75 8.81 11.50 -12.38
N LYS A 76 7.79 12.33 -12.65
CA LYS A 76 7.23 13.27 -11.65
C LYS A 76 6.53 12.56 -10.49
N LEU A 77 5.85 11.44 -10.76
CA LEU A 77 5.26 10.62 -9.70
C LEU A 77 6.34 9.93 -8.86
N ALA A 78 7.40 9.43 -9.49
CA ALA A 78 8.54 8.82 -8.81
C ALA A 78 9.33 9.84 -7.97
N GLN A 79 9.53 11.06 -8.48
CA GLN A 79 10.19 12.14 -7.75
C GLN A 79 9.48 12.47 -6.42
N ARG A 80 8.15 12.37 -6.40
CA ARG A 80 7.29 12.57 -5.21
C ARG A 80 7.09 11.29 -4.39
N ALA A 81 7.85 10.23 -4.68
CA ALA A 81 7.82 8.93 -4.03
C ALA A 81 6.44 8.23 -4.08
N LEU A 82 5.63 8.55 -5.09
CA LEU A 82 4.31 7.94 -5.34
C LEU A 82 4.41 6.70 -6.23
N LEU A 83 5.47 6.62 -7.03
CA LEU A 83 5.92 5.42 -7.74
C LEU A 83 7.37 5.14 -7.34
N VAL A 84 7.79 3.89 -7.50
CA VAL A 84 9.20 3.51 -7.42
C VAL A 84 9.69 3.22 -8.83
N ASP A 85 10.73 3.93 -9.27
CA ASP A 85 11.47 3.63 -10.48
C ASP A 85 12.66 2.71 -10.16
N ILE A 86 12.85 1.70 -11.02
CA ILE A 86 13.92 0.71 -10.89
C ILE A 86 14.64 0.68 -12.24
N GLU A 87 15.90 1.13 -12.23
CA GLU A 87 16.78 1.02 -13.39
C GLU A 87 17.53 -0.31 -13.35
N GLN A 88 17.41 -1.08 -14.43
CA GLN A 88 18.19 -2.29 -14.64
C GLN A 88 18.68 -2.35 -16.08
N ASN A 89 20.00 -2.45 -16.28
CA ASN A 89 20.63 -2.55 -17.60
C ASN A 89 20.18 -1.43 -18.57
N GLY A 90 20.08 -0.18 -18.10
CA GLY A 90 19.64 0.97 -18.90
C GLY A 90 18.14 1.00 -19.21
N ASN A 91 17.34 0.08 -18.66
CA ASN A 91 15.88 0.07 -18.78
C ASN A 91 15.23 0.43 -17.45
N THR A 92 14.43 1.50 -17.44
CA THR A 92 13.63 1.90 -16.28
C THR A 92 12.28 1.21 -16.28
N THR A 93 11.95 0.57 -15.17
CA THR A 93 10.60 0.11 -14.84
C THR A 93 10.04 0.93 -13.69
N TYR A 94 8.72 1.02 -13.60
CA TYR A 94 8.00 1.73 -12.55
C TYR A 94 7.08 0.75 -11.86
N THR A 95 6.88 0.90 -10.56
CA THR A 95 5.88 0.16 -9.81
C THR A 95 5.17 1.08 -8.84
N LEU A 96 3.86 0.85 -8.69
CA LEU A 96 3.15 1.38 -7.54
C LEU A 96 3.69 0.63 -6.30
N PRO A 97 4.06 1.31 -5.21
CA PRO A 97 4.42 0.61 -3.99
C PRO A 97 3.15 0.14 -3.25
N PRO A 98 3.24 -0.95 -2.45
CA PRO A 98 2.09 -1.42 -1.67
C PRO A 98 1.67 -0.38 -0.61
N PRO A 99 0.47 -0.49 -0.02
CA PRO A 99 -0.03 0.47 0.95
C PRO A 99 0.89 0.77 2.14
N MET A 100 1.25 -0.24 2.95
CA MET A 100 1.96 -0.02 4.21
C MET A 100 3.48 0.19 4.01
N ALA A 101 4.20 -0.86 3.60
CA ALA A 101 5.64 -0.82 3.32
C ALA A 101 5.92 -0.23 1.93
N GLY A 102 5.36 0.95 1.69
CA GLY A 102 5.31 1.54 0.36
C GLY A 102 4.76 2.95 0.38
N PHE A 103 3.59 3.23 -0.20
CA PHE A 103 3.18 4.61 -0.43
C PHE A 103 3.00 5.41 0.88
N PHE A 104 2.50 4.79 1.96
CA PHE A 104 2.40 5.47 3.25
C PHE A 104 3.77 5.90 3.77
N GLU A 105 4.71 4.96 3.82
CA GLU A 105 6.09 5.21 4.26
C GLU A 105 6.82 6.21 3.35
N PHE A 106 6.86 5.94 2.04
CA PHE A 106 7.65 6.70 1.07
C PHE A 106 7.19 8.14 0.94
N SER A 107 5.89 8.41 1.07
CA SER A 107 5.35 9.77 1.01
C SER A 107 5.82 10.68 2.17
N MET A 108 6.30 10.08 3.27
CA MET A 108 6.81 10.79 4.46
C MET A 108 8.34 10.74 4.59
N MET A 109 9.07 10.02 3.73
CA MET A 109 10.53 9.89 3.82
C MET A 109 11.32 11.16 3.48
N ARG A 110 10.69 12.15 2.83
CA ARG A 110 11.33 13.41 2.42
C ARG A 110 10.56 14.59 2.99
N VAL A 111 11.28 15.61 3.44
CA VAL A 111 10.69 16.93 3.69
C VAL A 111 10.42 17.58 2.34
N ARG A 112 9.19 18.05 2.14
CA ARG A 112 8.71 18.62 0.87
C ARG A 112 7.82 19.81 1.13
N ASP A 113 7.84 20.73 0.18
CA ASP A 113 7.17 22.03 0.23
C ASP A 113 5.94 22.12 -0.68
N ASP A 114 5.68 21.08 -1.49
CA ASP A 114 4.56 21.04 -2.42
C ASP A 114 3.24 20.50 -1.82
N ILE A 115 3.26 19.99 -0.58
CA ILE A 115 2.06 19.53 0.15
C ILE A 115 2.10 19.94 1.62
N ASP A 116 0.93 20.01 2.25
CA ASP A 116 0.83 20.15 3.72
C ASP A 116 1.16 18.81 4.40
N GLN A 117 2.44 18.59 4.68
CA GLN A 117 2.91 17.35 5.32
C GLN A 117 2.37 17.17 6.74
N LYS A 118 2.06 18.27 7.46
CA LYS A 118 1.50 18.17 8.80
C LYS A 118 0.10 17.57 8.72
N VAL A 119 -0.76 18.11 7.87
CA VAL A 119 -2.11 17.57 7.65
C VAL A 119 -2.05 16.13 7.15
N LEU A 120 -1.14 15.82 6.23
CA LEU A 120 -0.95 14.44 5.76
C LEU A 120 -0.59 13.49 6.91
N SER A 121 0.32 13.90 7.81
CA SER A 121 0.74 13.08 8.96
C SER A 121 -0.40 12.84 9.95
N GLU A 122 -1.24 13.84 10.21
CA GLU A 122 -2.39 13.72 11.10
C GLU A 122 -3.44 12.75 10.50
N LEU A 123 -3.68 12.85 9.18
CA LEU A 123 -4.57 11.93 8.48
C LEU A 123 -4.04 10.49 8.47
N PHE A 124 -2.73 10.29 8.27
CA PHE A 124 -2.11 8.97 8.38
C PHE A 124 -2.21 8.41 9.79
N TYR A 125 -1.91 9.22 10.80
CA TYR A 125 -2.03 8.79 12.18
C TYR A 125 -3.45 8.35 12.50
N GLN A 126 -4.45 9.13 12.08
CA GLN A 126 -5.85 8.77 12.26
C GLN A 126 -6.19 7.46 11.53
N TYR A 127 -5.92 7.38 10.22
CA TYR A 127 -6.28 6.22 9.40
C TYR A 127 -5.59 4.91 9.82
N LEU A 128 -4.34 4.98 10.27
CA LEU A 128 -3.52 3.81 10.60
C LEU A 128 -3.60 3.39 12.07
N ASN A 129 -3.78 4.34 13.00
CA ASN A 129 -3.64 4.06 14.45
C ASN A 129 -4.90 4.34 15.27
N ILE A 130 -5.79 5.23 14.79
CA ILE A 130 -7.03 5.56 15.50
C ILE A 130 -8.21 4.77 14.94
N GLU A 131 -8.30 4.66 13.61
CA GLU A 131 -9.27 3.78 12.98
C GLU A 131 -8.76 2.33 13.04
N ASP A 132 -9.58 1.44 13.58
CA ASP A 132 -9.22 0.03 13.74
C ASP A 132 -9.15 -0.73 12.41
N ASP A 133 -9.88 -0.26 11.39
CA ASP A 133 -10.14 -1.00 10.15
C ASP A 133 -8.85 -1.41 9.43
N PHE A 134 -7.86 -0.51 9.38
CA PHE A 134 -6.60 -0.79 8.70
C PHE A 134 -5.82 -1.91 9.38
N VAL A 135 -5.61 -1.81 10.70
CA VAL A 135 -4.83 -2.78 11.48
C VAL A 135 -5.53 -4.13 11.50
N LYS A 136 -6.86 -4.15 11.68
CA LYS A 136 -7.66 -5.39 11.63
C LYS A 136 -7.59 -6.04 10.25
N ALA A 137 -7.80 -5.28 9.17
CA ALA A 137 -7.70 -5.83 7.83
C ALA A 137 -6.31 -6.42 7.53
N LEU A 138 -5.25 -5.83 8.10
CA LEU A 138 -3.88 -6.25 7.84
C LEU A 138 -3.45 -7.48 8.65
N PHE A 139 -3.89 -7.61 9.90
CA PHE A 139 -3.39 -8.61 10.85
C PHE A 139 -4.43 -9.62 11.35
N THR A 140 -5.71 -9.45 11.03
CA THR A 140 -6.77 -10.33 11.54
C THR A 140 -7.76 -10.74 10.45
N GLU A 141 -8.45 -9.80 9.83
CA GLU A 141 -9.61 -10.07 8.96
C GLU A 141 -9.24 -10.21 7.47
N GLY A 142 -8.01 -9.85 7.10
CA GLY A 142 -7.54 -9.92 5.73
C GLY A 142 -7.43 -11.34 5.16
N ASN A 143 -7.64 -11.46 3.85
CA ASN A 143 -7.44 -12.74 3.16
C ASN A 143 -5.97 -13.19 3.15
N THR A 144 -5.03 -12.24 3.22
CA THR A 144 -3.59 -12.52 3.30
C THR A 144 -3.04 -11.92 4.57
N GLN A 145 -2.62 -12.78 5.49
CA GLN A 145 -2.06 -12.40 6.77
C GLN A 145 -0.57 -12.11 6.61
N LEU A 146 -0.15 -10.86 6.87
CA LEU A 146 1.28 -10.48 6.85
C LEU A 146 2.04 -11.09 8.03
N GLY A 147 1.38 -11.20 9.17
CA GLY A 147 1.94 -11.74 10.40
C GLY A 147 1.14 -12.95 10.85
N ARG A 148 1.81 -13.82 11.60
CA ARG A 148 1.16 -14.92 12.29
C ARG A 148 1.27 -14.68 13.79
N THR A 149 0.13 -14.66 14.47
CA THR A 149 0.10 -14.61 15.92
C THR A 149 0.41 -15.99 16.47
N PHE A 150 1.37 -16.04 17.39
CA PHE A 150 1.67 -17.24 18.18
C PHE A 150 1.29 -17.00 19.63
N ILE A 151 0.98 -18.08 20.33
CA ILE A 151 0.62 -18.01 21.73
C ILE A 151 1.89 -17.83 22.58
N HIS A 152 1.82 -16.97 23.58
CA HIS A 152 2.87 -16.82 24.58
C HIS A 152 2.75 -17.96 25.61
N GLU A 153 3.34 -19.12 25.27
CA GLU A 153 3.22 -20.38 26.00
C GLU A 153 3.44 -20.26 27.53
N PRO A 154 4.43 -19.51 28.05
CA PRO A 154 4.67 -19.41 29.50
C PRO A 154 3.56 -18.77 30.32
N VAL A 155 2.60 -18.07 29.70
CA VAL A 155 1.48 -17.40 30.40
C VAL A 155 0.24 -18.31 30.48
N LEU A 156 0.25 -19.45 29.77
CA LEU A 156 -0.86 -20.39 29.79
C LEU A 156 -0.88 -21.21 31.09
N THR A 157 -2.07 -21.38 31.64
CA THR A 157 -2.34 -22.40 32.66
C THR A 157 -2.44 -23.78 31.99
N GLU A 158 -2.20 -24.86 32.75
CA GLU A 158 -2.29 -26.24 32.22
C GLU A 158 -3.68 -26.55 31.62
N ASP A 159 -4.75 -25.99 32.19
CA ASP A 159 -6.12 -26.12 31.68
C ASP A 159 -6.27 -25.56 30.25
N ASN A 160 -5.58 -24.46 29.94
CA ASN A 160 -5.63 -23.83 28.62
C ASN A 160 -4.65 -24.49 27.62
N ALA A 161 -3.60 -25.15 28.11
CA ALA A 161 -2.59 -25.79 27.27
C ALA A 161 -3.18 -26.93 26.41
N LEU A 162 -4.21 -27.62 26.88
CA LEU A 162 -4.90 -28.69 26.14
C LEU A 162 -5.66 -28.20 24.89
N HIS A 163 -5.92 -26.90 24.78
CA HIS A 163 -6.62 -26.28 23.66
C HIS A 163 -5.67 -25.69 22.61
N VAL A 164 -4.37 -25.69 22.88
CA VAL A 164 -3.36 -25.11 21.99
C VAL A 164 -2.76 -26.20 21.11
N LEU A 165 -2.99 -26.08 19.80
CA LEU A 165 -2.47 -27.05 18.84
C LEU A 165 -1.00 -26.76 18.55
N ASP A 166 -0.23 -27.79 18.19
CA ASP A 166 1.21 -27.67 17.92
C ASP A 166 1.53 -26.60 16.88
N TYR A 167 0.69 -26.45 15.85
CA TYR A 167 0.89 -25.41 14.83
C TYR A 167 0.78 -23.99 15.41
N GLU A 168 0.13 -23.78 16.54
CA GLU A 168 -0.11 -22.48 17.19
C GLU A 168 1.00 -22.12 18.20
N ARG A 169 1.91 -23.06 18.48
CA ARG A 169 3.03 -22.91 19.41
C ARG A 169 4.27 -22.40 18.68
N ALA A 170 4.82 -21.30 19.19
CA ALA A 170 6.08 -20.77 18.65
C ALA A 170 7.21 -21.79 18.78
N THR A 171 7.28 -22.51 19.93
CA THR A 171 8.33 -23.50 20.19
C THR A 171 8.30 -24.63 19.16
N ASN A 172 7.11 -25.21 18.89
CA ASN A 172 6.98 -26.29 17.93
C ASN A 172 7.39 -25.87 16.51
N VAL A 173 6.98 -24.67 16.07
CA VAL A 173 7.39 -24.14 14.76
C VAL A 173 8.90 -23.96 14.66
N ILE A 174 9.55 -23.48 15.73
CA ILE A 174 11.02 -23.32 15.77
C ILE A 174 11.71 -24.69 15.73
N GLU A 175 11.28 -25.63 16.57
CA GLU A 175 11.91 -26.96 16.68
C GLU A 175 11.75 -27.80 15.41
N THR A 176 10.63 -27.66 14.69
CA THR A 176 10.33 -28.42 13.47
C THR A 176 10.76 -27.72 12.19
N ALA A 177 11.30 -26.50 12.28
CA ALA A 177 11.74 -25.73 11.12
C ALA A 177 12.88 -26.45 10.39
N GLN A 178 12.65 -26.82 9.12
CA GLN A 178 13.71 -27.38 8.26
C GLN A 178 14.72 -26.32 7.81
N HIS A 179 14.30 -25.05 7.80
CA HIS A 179 15.13 -23.90 7.47
C HIS A 179 14.79 -22.79 8.46
N MET A 180 15.80 -22.30 9.17
CA MET A 180 15.73 -21.05 9.90
C MET A 180 16.37 -19.99 9.01
N GLY A 181 15.62 -18.91 8.72
CA GLY A 181 16.10 -17.75 7.96
C GLY A 181 17.05 -16.88 8.76
#